data_AF-A0A7V4BS18-F1
#
_entry.id   AF-A0A7V4BS18-F1
#
_cell.length_a   1.000
_cell.length_b   1.000
_cell.length_c   1.000
_cell.angle_alpha   90.00
_cell.angle_beta   90.00
_cell.angle_gamma   90.00
#
_symmetry.space_group_name_H-M   'P 1'
#
loop_
_entity.id
_entity.type
_entity.pdbx_description
1 polymer ?
#
loop_
_entity_poly.entity_id
_entity_poly.type
_entity_poly.pdbx_seq_one_letter_code
_entity_poly.pdbx_strand_id
1 'polypeptide(L)'
;MTMNRLKMCLLLIAIIGQWQLLCGQKITGLTATASSGNASLAVDNNTSTRWESAFSDPQWIVVDLGAEYPVNKVIIRWEAANAKNYTLEASTNGTDYTVLATKTNMGGGNRIDTLSNLLVTARYIKINGTERNLTYGYSIWEIEVYQQSAPVLTSMVILPNITQTMKVGSTMQFTAQGLDQNNDPIALTDVQVRLNLPLAVKTARAVTAGVSLPVAQADGSVRVTVARVPVHEIICFDL
;
A
#
# COMPACT_ATOMS: atom_id res chain seq x y z
N MET A 1 -32.63 -40.08 6.87
CA MET A 1 -31.78 -39.53 5.78
C MET A 1 -30.53 -38.92 6.40
N THR A 2 -29.42 -39.64 6.34
CA THR A 2 -28.11 -39.20 6.83
C THR A 2 -27.52 -38.19 5.84
N MET A 3 -27.37 -36.93 6.25
CA MET A 3 -26.69 -35.92 5.43
C MET A 3 -25.19 -36.25 5.37
N ASN A 4 -24.71 -36.73 4.23
CA ASN A 4 -23.29 -36.95 3.99
C ASN A 4 -22.56 -35.59 3.99
N ARG A 5 -21.74 -35.36 5.03
CA ARG A 5 -20.80 -34.23 5.08
C ARG A 5 -19.50 -34.68 4.41
N LEU A 6 -19.02 -33.94 3.40
CA LEU A 6 -17.82 -34.28 2.63
C LEU A 6 -16.66 -33.34 2.95
N LYS A 7 -15.49 -33.91 3.25
CA LYS A 7 -14.26 -33.12 3.47
C LYS A 7 -13.74 -32.68 2.10
N MET A 8 -13.52 -31.38 1.96
CA MET A 8 -13.07 -30.77 0.72
C MET A 8 -11.86 -29.89 1.00
N CYS A 9 -10.90 -29.88 0.08
CA CYS A 9 -9.70 -29.04 0.17
C CYS A 9 -9.68 -28.09 -1.03
N LEU A 10 -9.55 -26.80 -0.76
CA LEU A 10 -9.49 -25.72 -1.74
C LEU A 10 -8.02 -25.34 -1.96
N LEU A 11 -7.60 -25.25 -3.22
CA LEU A 11 -6.29 -24.74 -3.60
C LEU A 11 -6.48 -23.59 -4.60
N LEU A 12 -6.06 -22.38 -4.22
CA LEU A 12 -5.92 -21.25 -5.14
C LEU A 12 -4.46 -21.11 -5.58
N ILE A 13 -4.25 -20.88 -6.87
CA ILE A 13 -2.91 -20.62 -7.44
C ILE A 13 -3.00 -19.28 -8.19
N ALA A 14 -2.27 -18.28 -7.71
CA ALA A 14 -1.97 -17.08 -8.49
C ALA A 14 -0.57 -17.23 -9.10
N ILE A 15 -0.46 -17.06 -10.42
CA ILE A 15 0.83 -17.07 -11.10
C ILE A 15 1.46 -15.69 -10.90
N ILE A 16 2.35 -15.59 -9.92
CA ILE A 16 3.11 -14.35 -9.68
C ILE A 16 4.25 -14.31 -10.69
N GLY A 17 4.03 -13.61 -11.80
CA GLY A 17 5.10 -13.33 -12.76
C GLY A 17 6.20 -12.51 -12.09
N GLN A 18 7.44 -12.97 -12.18
CA GLN A 18 8.61 -12.26 -11.68
C GLN A 18 8.87 -11.00 -12.52
N TRP A 19 8.26 -9.89 -12.11
CA TRP A 19 8.75 -8.54 -12.42
C TRP A 19 9.24 -7.92 -11.12
N GLN A 20 10.32 -8.49 -10.57
CA GLN A 20 11.08 -7.80 -9.53
C GLN A 20 12.02 -6.83 -10.22
N LEU A 21 11.81 -5.54 -10.00
CA LEU A 21 12.79 -4.46 -9.84
C LEU A 21 12.07 -3.15 -10.17
N LEU A 22 11.57 -2.48 -9.11
CA LEU A 22 11.09 -1.08 -8.99
C LEU A 22 9.87 -1.00 -8.05
N CYS A 23 9.86 -1.75 -6.94
CA CYS A 23 8.86 -1.57 -5.89
C CYS A 23 9.35 -0.54 -4.85
N GLY A 24 8.56 0.52 -4.65
CA GLY A 24 8.63 1.53 -3.59
C GLY A 24 10.04 1.91 -3.18
N GLN A 25 10.95 2.15 -4.13
CA GLN A 25 12.32 2.44 -3.78
C GLN A 25 12.38 3.82 -3.13
N LYS A 26 13.05 3.90 -1.98
CA LYS A 26 13.52 5.18 -1.44
C LYS A 26 14.33 5.84 -2.57
N ILE A 27 13.98 7.06 -2.93
CA ILE A 27 14.76 7.85 -3.87
C ILE A 27 16.07 8.20 -3.16
N THR A 28 17.20 7.91 -3.81
CA THR A 28 18.54 8.12 -3.27
C THR A 28 19.22 9.30 -3.96
N GLY A 29 20.34 9.77 -3.41
CA GLY A 29 21.07 10.92 -3.98
C GLY A 29 20.33 12.26 -3.82
N LEU A 30 19.46 12.36 -2.82
CA LEU A 30 18.71 13.57 -2.51
C LEU A 30 19.66 14.69 -2.10
N THR A 31 19.32 15.92 -2.48
CA THR A 31 19.94 17.13 -1.94
C THR A 31 18.89 18.02 -1.31
N ALA A 32 19.29 18.94 -0.43
CA ALA A 32 18.33 19.80 0.24
C ALA A 32 18.85 21.23 0.42
N THR A 33 17.92 22.17 0.40
CA THR A 33 18.13 23.58 0.77
C THR A 33 17.07 23.99 1.80
N ALA A 34 17.36 24.97 2.63
CA ALA A 34 16.42 25.41 3.66
C ALA A 34 16.50 26.92 3.86
N SER A 35 15.50 27.48 4.54
CA SER A 35 15.50 28.88 4.97
C SER A 35 16.68 29.24 5.88
N SER A 36 17.27 28.25 6.56
CA SER A 36 18.40 28.39 7.46
C SER A 36 18.99 27.02 7.83
N GLY A 37 20.13 27.01 8.51
CA GLY A 37 20.79 25.78 8.97
C GLY A 37 21.35 24.93 7.83
N ASN A 38 21.92 23.77 8.19
CA ASN A 38 22.45 22.83 7.20
C ASN A 38 21.37 21.81 6.79
N ALA A 39 20.71 22.05 5.66
CA ALA A 39 19.64 21.21 5.15
C ALA A 39 20.10 19.80 4.75
N SER A 40 21.37 19.60 4.39
CA SER A 40 21.86 18.29 3.94
C SER A 40 21.75 17.22 5.03
N LEU A 41 21.75 17.63 6.30
CA LEU A 41 21.66 16.74 7.45
C LEU A 41 20.27 16.11 7.64
N ALA A 42 19.26 16.52 6.86
CA ALA A 42 17.95 15.88 6.84
C ALA A 42 17.78 14.88 5.69
N VAL A 43 18.80 14.68 4.84
CA VAL A 43 18.75 13.76 3.70
C VAL A 43 20.05 12.96 3.54
N ASP A 44 20.86 12.88 4.59
CA ASP A 44 22.17 12.22 4.60
C ASP A 44 22.09 10.74 4.97
N ASN A 45 20.87 10.23 5.23
CA ASN A 45 20.60 8.86 5.63
C ASN A 45 21.25 8.49 6.98
N ASN A 46 21.48 9.47 7.85
CA ASN A 46 22.02 9.28 9.18
C ASN A 46 21.08 9.86 10.24
N THR A 47 20.36 8.98 10.94
CA THR A 47 19.40 9.39 11.99
C THR A 47 20.06 9.91 13.28
N SER A 48 21.36 10.18 13.27
CA SER A 48 22.10 10.82 14.38
C SER A 48 22.50 12.27 14.08
N THR A 49 22.29 12.73 12.84
CA THR A 49 22.45 14.11 12.39
C THR A 49 21.09 14.71 12.06
N ARG A 50 20.95 16.04 12.15
CA ARG A 50 19.67 16.70 11.93
C ARG A 50 19.84 18.05 11.26
N TRP A 51 18.88 18.40 10.43
CA TRP A 51 18.64 19.80 10.11
C TRP A 51 18.00 20.49 11.31
N GLU A 52 18.43 21.72 11.59
CA GLU A 52 17.84 22.61 12.57
C GLU A 52 17.65 23.99 11.95
N SER A 53 16.44 24.53 12.04
CA SER A 53 16.12 25.87 11.55
C SER A 53 16.52 26.96 12.54
N ALA A 54 16.43 28.22 12.09
CA ALA A 54 16.35 29.38 12.96
C ALA A 54 15.14 29.29 13.89
N PHE A 55 15.20 29.98 15.03
CA PHE A 55 14.22 29.85 16.11
C PHE A 55 13.04 30.81 15.89
N SER A 56 12.50 30.80 14.68
CA SER A 56 11.41 31.67 14.25
C SER A 56 10.45 30.91 13.35
N ASP A 57 9.30 31.51 13.09
CA ASP A 57 8.24 30.99 12.24
C ASP A 57 7.92 32.02 11.15
N PRO A 58 7.70 31.61 9.88
CA PRO A 58 7.83 30.25 9.35
C PRO A 58 9.28 29.87 9.02
N GLN A 59 9.53 28.56 8.85
CA GLN A 59 10.78 28.02 8.30
C GLN A 59 10.47 26.89 7.32
N TRP A 60 11.35 26.65 6.36
CA TRP A 60 11.12 25.64 5.34
C TRP A 60 12.41 24.89 4.99
N ILE A 61 12.21 23.67 4.51
CA ILE A 61 13.23 22.85 3.85
C ILE A 61 12.65 22.31 2.54
N VAL A 62 13.45 22.36 1.48
CA VAL A 62 13.16 21.83 0.14
C VAL A 62 14.16 20.74 -0.17
N VAL A 63 13.65 19.56 -0.49
CA VAL A 63 14.42 18.41 -0.99
C VAL A 63 14.32 18.38 -2.51
N ASP A 64 15.46 18.42 -3.21
CA ASP A 64 15.57 18.16 -4.66
C ASP A 64 15.88 16.67 -4.87
N LEU A 65 14.98 16.00 -5.60
CA LEU A 65 15.07 14.59 -5.95
C LEU A 65 16.06 14.32 -7.10
N GLY A 66 16.58 15.37 -7.75
CA GLY A 66 17.52 15.30 -8.88
C GLY A 66 16.85 15.15 -10.24
N ALA A 67 15.63 14.61 -10.28
CA ALA A 67 14.77 14.48 -11.45
C ALA A 67 13.29 14.46 -11.03
N GLU A 68 12.37 14.47 -12.00
CA GLU A 68 10.96 14.24 -11.72
C GLU A 68 10.70 12.76 -11.42
N TYR A 69 10.02 12.48 -10.31
CA TYR A 69 9.59 11.14 -9.91
C TYR A 69 8.08 11.13 -9.66
N PRO A 70 7.40 9.99 -9.92
CA PRO A 70 6.05 9.78 -9.42
C PRO A 70 6.17 9.52 -7.91
N VAL A 71 6.01 10.52 -7.06
CA VAL A 71 6.11 10.41 -5.61
C VAL A 71 4.81 9.87 -5.02
N ASN A 72 4.92 8.85 -4.15
CA ASN A 72 3.77 8.26 -3.46
C ASN A 72 3.82 8.43 -1.95
N LYS A 73 5.02 8.45 -1.36
CA LYS A 73 5.18 8.50 0.09
C LYS A 73 6.34 9.40 0.49
N VAL A 74 6.13 10.20 1.53
CA VAL A 74 7.15 10.99 2.21
C VAL A 74 7.12 10.63 3.69
N ILE A 75 8.29 10.35 4.27
CA ILE A 75 8.47 10.13 5.70
C ILE A 75 9.31 11.27 6.24
N ILE A 76 8.84 11.91 7.32
CA ILE A 76 9.56 12.96 8.04
C ILE A 76 9.84 12.46 9.45
N ARG A 77 11.11 12.33 9.80
CA ARG A 77 11.57 11.94 11.15
C ARG A 77 11.94 13.20 11.91
N TRP A 78 10.99 13.69 12.70
CA TRP A 78 11.21 14.86 13.53
C TRP A 78 11.97 14.53 14.82
N GLU A 79 12.73 15.50 15.29
CA GLU A 79 13.22 15.56 16.67
C GLU A 79 12.10 16.07 17.62
N ALA A 80 12.37 16.22 18.91
CA ALA A 80 11.44 16.81 19.86
C ALA A 80 10.99 18.24 19.50
N ALA A 81 11.90 19.08 19.00
CA ALA A 81 11.63 20.42 18.50
C ALA A 81 11.04 20.39 17.08
N ASN A 82 9.79 19.94 16.97
CA ASN A 82 9.13 19.70 15.68
C ASN A 82 8.05 20.73 15.32
N ALA A 83 7.48 20.57 14.12
CA ALA A 83 6.34 21.35 13.68
C ALA A 83 5.03 20.92 14.37
N LYS A 84 4.34 21.90 14.95
CA LYS A 84 2.93 21.80 15.35
C LYS A 84 2.02 21.94 14.13
N ASN A 85 2.31 22.93 13.28
CA ASN A 85 1.64 23.15 12.01
C ASN A 85 2.66 23.17 10.86
N TYR A 86 2.36 22.47 9.78
CA TYR A 86 3.16 22.51 8.55
C TYR A 86 2.36 22.09 7.32
N THR A 87 2.86 22.46 6.14
CA THR A 87 2.43 21.91 4.85
C THR A 87 3.51 21.02 4.26
N LEU A 88 3.10 19.93 3.62
CA LEU A 88 3.90 19.20 2.65
C LEU A 88 3.48 19.67 1.26
N GLU A 89 4.43 20.12 0.47
CA GLU A 89 4.22 20.70 -0.85
C GLU A 89 5.11 20.00 -1.88
N ALA A 90 4.67 19.98 -3.14
CA ALA A 90 5.45 19.43 -4.26
C ALA A 90 5.54 20.41 -5.42
N SER A 91 6.64 20.32 -6.17
CA SER A 91 6.87 21.10 -7.37
C SER A 91 7.68 20.30 -8.39
N THR A 92 7.49 20.56 -9.68
CA THR A 92 8.35 20.06 -10.76
C THR A 92 9.40 21.09 -11.17
N ASN A 93 9.13 22.38 -10.98
CA ASN A 93 9.97 23.50 -11.44
C ASN A 93 10.72 24.23 -10.32
N GLY A 94 10.46 23.88 -9.06
CA GLY A 94 11.12 24.45 -7.88
C GLY A 94 10.65 25.85 -7.48
N THR A 95 9.64 26.40 -8.18
CA THR A 95 9.10 27.76 -7.95
C THR A 95 7.61 27.75 -7.64
N ASP A 96 6.82 26.99 -8.40
CA ASP A 96 5.40 26.80 -8.18
C ASP A 96 5.15 25.54 -7.35
N TYR A 97 4.62 25.70 -6.14
CA TYR A 97 4.38 24.60 -5.21
C TYR A 97 2.89 24.33 -5.03
N THR A 98 2.51 23.06 -5.11
CA THR A 98 1.17 22.57 -4.78
C THR A 98 1.17 21.92 -3.41
N VAL A 99 0.22 22.30 -2.55
CA VAL A 99 0.05 21.68 -1.22
C VAL A 99 -0.51 20.28 -1.37
N LEU A 100 0.21 19.28 -0.89
CA LEU A 100 -0.21 17.87 -0.85
C LEU A 100 -0.91 17.52 0.46
N ALA A 101 -0.46 18.11 1.55
CA ALA A 101 -1.04 17.89 2.87
C ALA A 101 -0.84 19.11 3.77
N THR A 102 -1.84 19.35 4.62
CA THR A 102 -1.77 20.32 5.71
C THR A 102 -1.90 19.58 7.02
N LYS A 103 -0.95 19.78 7.93
CA LYS A 103 -0.97 19.26 9.29
C LYS A 103 -1.11 20.41 10.27
N THR A 104 -2.00 20.25 11.25
CA THR A 104 -2.29 21.26 12.27
C THR A 104 -2.42 20.60 13.63
N ASN A 105 -2.02 21.30 14.69
CA ASN A 105 -2.13 20.81 16.07
C ASN A 105 -1.46 19.45 16.30
N MET A 106 -0.36 19.18 15.59
CA MET A 106 0.41 17.95 15.79
C MET A 106 1.18 18.00 17.12
N GLY A 107 1.29 16.88 17.82
CA GLY A 107 1.96 16.81 19.13
C GLY A 107 3.48 16.98 19.07
N GLY A 108 4.07 17.55 20.13
CA GLY A 108 5.52 17.66 20.31
C GLY A 108 6.21 16.34 20.68
N GLY A 109 7.53 16.37 20.88
CA GLY A 109 8.34 15.17 21.17
C GLY A 109 8.79 14.45 19.90
N ASN A 110 9.62 13.40 20.04
CA ASN A 110 10.11 12.65 18.88
C ASN A 110 8.93 12.08 18.09
N ARG A 111 8.86 12.37 16.80
CA ARG A 111 7.68 12.04 15.97
C ARG A 111 8.09 11.61 14.57
N ILE A 112 7.42 10.59 14.04
CA ILE A 112 7.54 10.19 12.64
C ILE A 112 6.21 10.48 11.97
N ASP A 113 6.24 11.34 10.97
CA ASP A 113 5.09 11.62 10.12
C ASP A 113 5.26 10.88 8.79
N THR A 114 4.35 9.94 8.51
CA THR A 114 4.30 9.22 7.22
C THR A 114 3.11 9.74 6.42
N LEU A 115 3.39 10.34 5.27
CA LEU A 115 2.38 10.81 4.31
C LEU A 115 2.43 9.90 3.09
N SER A 116 1.39 9.09 2.90
CA SER A 116 1.26 8.10 1.82
C SER A 116 0.13 8.47 0.85
N ASN A 117 0.02 7.73 -0.25
CA ASN A 117 -1.01 7.92 -1.28
C ASN A 117 -0.99 9.33 -1.90
N LEU A 118 0.21 9.92 -2.02
CA LEU A 118 0.41 11.26 -2.57
C LEU A 118 0.16 11.31 -4.09
N LEU A 119 0.52 10.24 -4.81
CA LEU A 119 0.26 10.03 -6.24
C LEU A 119 0.52 11.27 -7.11
N VAL A 120 1.67 11.93 -6.91
CA VAL A 120 2.02 13.19 -7.57
C VAL A 120 3.35 13.07 -8.31
N THR A 121 3.48 13.70 -9.48
CA THR A 121 4.80 13.85 -10.12
C THR A 121 5.50 15.09 -9.53
N ALA A 122 6.70 14.91 -8.99
CA ALA A 122 7.46 15.98 -8.35
C ALA A 122 8.96 15.80 -8.56
N ARG A 123 9.69 16.91 -8.64
CA ARG A 123 11.15 16.97 -8.48
C ARG A 123 11.56 17.57 -7.13
N TYR A 124 10.72 18.44 -6.58
CA TYR A 124 10.99 19.13 -5.32
C TYR A 124 9.88 18.79 -4.32
N ILE A 125 10.29 18.42 -3.11
CA ILE A 125 9.39 18.25 -1.96
C ILE A 125 9.73 19.32 -0.94
N LYS A 126 8.75 20.13 -0.55
CA LYS A 126 8.93 21.20 0.44
C LYS A 126 8.13 20.90 1.69
N ILE A 127 8.77 21.07 2.83
CA ILE A 127 8.13 21.04 4.14
C ILE A 127 8.20 22.46 4.68
N ASN A 128 7.04 23.08 4.87
CA ASN A 128 6.93 24.46 5.31
C ASN A 128 6.27 24.50 6.70
N GLY A 129 7.10 24.66 7.73
CA GLY A 129 6.67 24.79 9.12
C GLY A 129 6.15 26.19 9.39
N THR A 130 4.93 26.28 9.92
CA THR A 130 4.24 27.55 10.19
C THR A 130 3.99 27.82 11.67
N GLU A 131 4.06 26.80 12.53
CA GLU A 131 4.06 26.93 13.99
C GLU A 131 4.89 25.80 14.62
N ARG A 132 5.83 26.13 15.52
CA ARG A 132 6.65 25.16 16.28
C ARG A 132 5.95 24.67 17.53
N ASN A 133 6.26 23.44 17.94
CA ASN A 133 5.81 22.91 19.23
C ASN A 133 6.62 23.42 20.42
N LEU A 134 7.90 23.76 20.22
CA LEU A 134 8.81 24.24 21.25
C LEU A 134 9.43 25.59 20.85
N THR A 135 10.12 26.24 21.79
CA THR A 135 10.80 27.54 21.55
C THR A 135 12.06 27.42 20.69
N TYR A 136 12.62 26.21 20.53
CA TYR A 136 13.73 25.89 19.63
C TYR A 136 13.31 25.86 18.17
N GLY A 137 14.25 25.87 17.22
CA GLY A 137 13.96 25.73 15.78
C GLY A 137 13.32 24.39 15.42
N TYR A 138 12.73 24.30 14.22
CA TYR A 138 12.29 23.03 13.66
C TYR A 138 13.49 22.12 13.45
N SER A 139 13.34 20.86 13.83
CA SER A 139 14.43 19.91 13.87
C SER A 139 14.01 18.57 13.26
N ILE A 140 14.72 18.16 12.21
CA ILE A 140 14.42 16.97 11.40
C ILE A 140 15.67 16.11 11.32
N TRP A 141 15.57 14.87 11.81
CA TRP A 141 16.60 13.85 11.67
C TRP A 141 16.76 13.40 10.22
N GLU A 142 15.66 13.08 9.54
CA GLU A 142 15.70 12.53 8.18
C GLU A 142 14.38 12.78 7.44
N ILE A 143 14.47 12.96 6.13
CA ILE A 143 13.38 13.03 5.16
C ILE A 143 13.62 11.94 4.12
N GLU A 144 12.63 11.07 3.96
CA GLU A 144 12.69 9.98 3.00
C GLU A 144 11.57 10.16 1.98
N VAL A 145 11.91 10.13 0.70
CA VAL A 145 10.92 10.21 -0.40
C VAL A 145 10.91 8.90 -1.15
N TYR A 146 9.72 8.39 -1.42
CA TYR A 146 9.50 7.11 -2.06
C TYR A 146 8.66 7.31 -3.32
N GLN A 147 9.16 6.75 -4.42
CA GLN A 147 8.39 6.72 -5.65
C GLN A 147 7.19 5.76 -5.56
N GLN A 148 6.17 6.02 -6.36
CA GLN A 148 5.08 5.11 -6.64
C GLN A 148 5.66 3.83 -7.20
N SER A 149 5.16 2.71 -6.71
CA SER A 149 5.35 1.44 -7.37
C SER A 149 4.03 0.92 -7.84
N ALA A 150 4.06 0.21 -8.97
CA ALA A 150 2.95 -0.65 -9.31
C ALA A 150 2.69 -1.57 -8.10
N PRO A 151 1.44 -1.70 -7.63
CA PRO A 151 1.14 -2.65 -6.57
C PRO A 151 1.48 -4.05 -7.09
N VAL A 152 2.35 -4.74 -6.35
CA VAL A 152 2.78 -6.10 -6.67
C VAL A 152 2.06 -7.04 -5.72
N LEU A 153 1.32 -8.01 -6.25
CA LEU A 153 0.69 -9.03 -5.43
C LEU A 153 1.76 -9.77 -4.59
N THR A 154 1.72 -9.60 -3.27
CA THR A 154 2.66 -10.26 -2.34
C THR A 154 2.01 -11.39 -1.57
N SER A 155 0.73 -11.26 -1.26
CA SER A 155 -0.03 -12.27 -0.55
C SER A 155 -1.50 -12.26 -0.95
N MET A 156 -2.21 -13.31 -0.58
CA MET A 156 -3.64 -13.46 -0.83
C MET A 156 -4.31 -13.92 0.46
N VAL A 157 -5.39 -13.26 0.83
CA VAL A 157 -6.24 -13.64 1.95
C VAL A 157 -7.53 -14.24 1.40
N ILE A 158 -7.95 -15.37 1.97
CA ILE A 158 -9.21 -16.04 1.62
C ILE A 158 -10.09 -16.08 2.86
N LEU A 159 -11.32 -15.59 2.76
CA LEU A 159 -12.28 -15.61 3.86
C LEU A 159 -13.61 -16.24 3.43
N PRO A 160 -14.23 -17.11 4.25
CA PRO A 160 -13.66 -17.69 5.46
C PRO A 160 -12.52 -18.67 5.13
N ASN A 161 -11.63 -18.95 6.08
CA ASN A 161 -10.63 -20.02 5.94
C ASN A 161 -11.37 -21.36 5.73
N ILE A 162 -11.36 -21.88 4.50
CA ILE A 162 -12.16 -23.06 4.14
C ILE A 162 -11.41 -24.35 4.53
N THR A 163 -11.46 -24.69 5.81
CA THR A 163 -11.08 -26.01 6.34
C THR A 163 -12.30 -26.87 6.68
N GLN A 164 -13.51 -26.43 6.33
CA GLN A 164 -14.75 -27.05 6.77
C GLN A 164 -15.34 -28.06 5.77
N THR A 165 -15.99 -29.07 6.35
CA THR A 165 -16.74 -30.12 5.66
C THR A 165 -18.05 -29.57 5.11
N MET A 166 -18.25 -29.71 3.80
CA MET A 166 -19.41 -29.21 3.08
C MET A 166 -20.54 -30.22 2.99
N LYS A 167 -21.79 -29.75 2.98
CA LYS A 167 -22.96 -30.56 2.65
C LYS A 167 -23.24 -30.45 1.14
N VAL A 168 -23.54 -31.57 0.51
CA VAL A 168 -24.03 -31.59 -0.89
C VAL A 168 -25.30 -30.76 -0.99
N GLY A 169 -25.44 -29.95 -2.05
CA GLY A 169 -26.57 -29.05 -2.26
C GLY A 169 -26.50 -27.74 -1.44
N SER A 170 -25.34 -27.42 -0.85
CA SER A 170 -25.11 -26.14 -0.15
C SER A 170 -24.26 -25.19 -1.00
N THR A 171 -24.54 -23.90 -0.89
CA THR A 171 -23.71 -22.85 -1.49
C THR A 171 -22.57 -22.46 -0.54
N MET A 172 -21.35 -22.36 -1.07
CA MET A 172 -20.25 -21.66 -0.39
C MET A 172 -20.01 -20.30 -0.99
N GLN A 173 -19.73 -19.35 -0.10
CA GLN A 173 -19.21 -18.04 -0.47
C GLN A 173 -17.80 -17.90 0.09
N PHE A 174 -16.91 -17.36 -0.72
CA PHE A 174 -15.62 -16.90 -0.26
C PHE A 174 -15.26 -15.57 -0.90
N THR A 175 -14.45 -14.79 -0.22
CA THR A 175 -13.76 -13.64 -0.79
C THR A 175 -12.29 -14.01 -0.95
N ALA A 176 -11.73 -13.62 -2.10
CA ALA A 176 -10.29 -13.64 -2.32
C ALA A 176 -9.82 -12.18 -2.42
N GLN A 177 -8.89 -11.79 -1.56
CA GLN A 177 -8.31 -10.45 -1.57
C GLN A 177 -6.81 -10.56 -1.78
N GLY A 178 -6.33 -10.00 -2.89
CA GLY A 178 -4.90 -9.78 -3.06
C GLY A 178 -4.43 -8.66 -2.15
N LEU A 179 -3.23 -8.79 -1.60
CA LEU A 179 -2.54 -7.72 -0.89
C LEU A 179 -1.25 -7.39 -1.62
N ASP A 180 -0.92 -6.10 -1.68
CA ASP A 180 0.33 -5.61 -2.24
C ASP A 180 1.47 -5.64 -1.21
N GLN A 181 2.65 -5.12 -1.59
CA GLN A 181 3.83 -5.04 -0.72
C GLN A 181 3.68 -4.18 0.53
N ASN A 182 2.64 -3.35 0.60
CA ASN A 182 2.31 -2.50 1.74
C ASN A 182 1.11 -3.04 2.55
N ASN A 183 0.61 -4.23 2.22
CA ASN A 183 -0.64 -4.81 2.72
C ASN A 183 -1.91 -4.06 2.28
N ASP A 184 -1.85 -3.27 1.20
CA ASP A 184 -3.02 -2.63 0.62
C ASP A 184 -3.77 -3.61 -0.30
N PRO A 185 -5.12 -3.62 -0.31
CA PRO A 185 -5.89 -4.46 -1.21
C PRO A 185 -5.64 -4.18 -2.70
N ILE A 186 -5.33 -5.23 -3.46
CA ILE A 186 -5.18 -5.17 -4.92
C ILE A 186 -6.19 -6.11 -5.59
N ALA A 187 -6.71 -5.70 -6.76
CA ALA A 187 -7.51 -6.57 -7.61
C ALA A 187 -6.66 -7.74 -8.12
N LEU A 188 -7.26 -8.92 -8.20
CA LEU A 188 -6.63 -10.10 -8.76
C LEU A 188 -7.11 -10.30 -10.21
N THR A 189 -6.23 -10.85 -11.05
CA THR A 189 -6.56 -11.27 -12.42
C THR A 189 -6.25 -12.75 -12.58
N ASP A 190 -7.04 -13.43 -13.43
CA ASP A 190 -6.86 -14.84 -13.78
C ASP A 190 -6.76 -15.79 -12.57
N VAL A 191 -7.60 -15.56 -11.57
CA VAL A 191 -7.63 -16.38 -10.35
C VAL A 191 -8.16 -17.76 -10.67
N GLN A 192 -7.31 -18.78 -10.54
CA GLN A 192 -7.74 -20.17 -10.65
C GLN A 192 -8.19 -20.71 -9.29
N VAL A 193 -9.45 -21.10 -9.23
CA VAL A 193 -10.05 -21.78 -8.08
C VAL A 193 -10.14 -23.26 -8.40
N ARG A 194 -9.45 -24.09 -7.60
CA ARG A 194 -9.56 -25.55 -7.69
C ARG A 194 -10.20 -26.12 -6.44
N LEU A 195 -11.33 -26.77 -6.62
CA LEU A 195 -12.03 -27.54 -5.59
C LEU A 195 -11.82 -29.02 -5.84
N ASN A 196 -11.25 -29.75 -4.87
CA ASN A 196 -11.17 -31.21 -4.97
C ASN A 196 -12.50 -31.82 -4.56
N LEU A 197 -13.19 -32.46 -5.49
CA LEU A 197 -14.50 -33.05 -5.24
C LEU A 197 -14.37 -34.53 -4.90
N PRO A 198 -15.18 -35.05 -3.96
CA PRO A 198 -15.42 -36.48 -3.86
C PRO A 198 -16.06 -37.01 -5.14
N LEU A 199 -15.74 -38.25 -5.52
CA LEU A 199 -16.26 -38.94 -6.73
C LEU A 199 -17.80 -38.94 -6.88
N ALA A 200 -18.53 -38.69 -5.79
CA ALA A 200 -20.00 -38.65 -5.77
C ALA A 200 -20.62 -37.36 -6.33
N VAL A 201 -19.84 -36.27 -6.46
CA VAL A 201 -20.34 -34.99 -6.99
C VAL A 201 -20.15 -34.97 -8.50
N LYS A 202 -21.27 -34.97 -9.25
CA LYS A 202 -21.29 -35.07 -10.72
C LYS A 202 -21.45 -33.74 -11.45
N THR A 203 -21.83 -32.69 -10.73
CA THR A 203 -22.12 -31.36 -11.28
C THR A 203 -21.69 -30.29 -10.29
N ALA A 204 -21.25 -29.14 -10.78
CA ALA A 204 -20.93 -27.97 -9.98
C ALA A 204 -21.17 -26.71 -10.80
N ARG A 205 -21.56 -25.63 -10.14
CA ARG A 205 -21.76 -24.31 -10.73
C ARG A 205 -20.98 -23.27 -9.93
N ALA A 206 -20.40 -22.30 -10.62
CA ALA A 206 -19.70 -21.18 -10.01
C ALA A 206 -20.27 -19.86 -10.50
N VAL A 207 -20.30 -18.86 -9.62
CA VAL A 207 -20.84 -17.52 -9.88
C VAL A 207 -19.93 -16.47 -9.25
N THR A 208 -19.65 -15.38 -9.96
CA THR A 208 -19.06 -14.16 -9.38
C THR A 208 -19.92 -12.96 -9.77
N ALA A 209 -20.22 -12.05 -8.82
CA ALA A 209 -21.07 -10.88 -9.06
C ALA A 209 -22.36 -11.15 -9.86
N GLY A 210 -23.00 -12.30 -9.65
CA GLY A 210 -24.21 -12.72 -10.36
C GLY A 210 -24.00 -13.33 -11.76
N VAL A 211 -22.76 -13.39 -12.25
CA VAL A 211 -22.39 -13.97 -13.54
C VAL A 211 -21.94 -15.43 -13.37
N SER A 212 -22.55 -16.35 -14.12
CA SER A 212 -22.15 -17.76 -14.14
C SER A 212 -20.78 -17.91 -14.81
N LEU A 213 -19.88 -18.65 -14.18
CA LEU A 213 -18.53 -18.92 -14.67
C LEU A 213 -18.46 -20.30 -15.34
N PRO A 214 -17.62 -20.47 -16.38
CA PRO A 214 -17.37 -21.77 -16.98
C PRO A 214 -16.67 -22.69 -15.97
N VAL A 215 -17.18 -23.91 -15.85
CA VAL A 215 -16.69 -24.92 -14.90
C VAL A 215 -16.05 -26.05 -15.68
N ALA A 216 -14.74 -26.22 -15.54
CA ALA A 216 -14.04 -27.40 -16.05
C ALA A 216 -14.06 -28.51 -14.99
N GLN A 217 -14.70 -29.62 -15.31
CA GLN A 217 -14.75 -30.81 -14.45
C GLN A 217 -13.79 -31.88 -14.99
N ALA A 218 -12.98 -32.43 -14.10
CA ALA A 218 -12.14 -33.59 -14.37
C ALA A 218 -12.18 -34.50 -13.12
N ASP A 219 -12.20 -35.82 -13.32
CA ASP A 219 -12.42 -36.82 -12.25
C ASP A 219 -11.78 -36.45 -10.91
N GLY A 220 -12.63 -36.05 -9.95
CA GLY A 220 -12.24 -35.67 -8.59
C GLY A 220 -11.89 -34.19 -8.37
N SER A 221 -12.09 -33.29 -9.35
CA SER A 221 -11.92 -31.85 -9.15
C SER A 221 -12.75 -30.97 -10.10
N VAL A 222 -13.09 -29.79 -9.59
CA VAL A 222 -13.62 -28.66 -10.36
C VAL A 222 -12.57 -27.57 -10.43
N ARG A 223 -12.43 -26.99 -11.62
CA ARG A 223 -11.60 -25.80 -11.87
C ARG A 223 -12.46 -24.69 -12.47
N VAL A 224 -12.30 -23.49 -11.93
CA VAL A 224 -12.93 -22.28 -12.43
C VAL A 224 -11.86 -21.20 -12.53
N THR A 225 -11.89 -20.44 -13.63
CA THR A 225 -11.04 -19.26 -13.78
C THR A 225 -11.92 -18.02 -13.61
N VAL A 226 -11.56 -17.17 -12.65
CA VAL A 226 -12.18 -15.87 -12.45
C VAL A 226 -11.27 -14.83 -13.09
N ALA A 227 -11.69 -14.31 -14.24
CA ALA A 227 -10.87 -13.40 -15.06
C ALA A 227 -10.41 -12.16 -14.28
N ARG A 228 -11.28 -11.63 -13.42
CA ARG A 228 -10.97 -10.52 -12.53
C ARG A 228 -11.75 -10.66 -11.24
N VAL A 229 -11.06 -10.49 -10.12
CA VAL A 229 -11.65 -10.36 -8.78
C VAL A 229 -11.32 -8.95 -8.29
N PRO A 230 -12.25 -7.99 -8.37
CA PRO A 230 -12.12 -6.70 -7.75
C PRO A 230 -11.91 -6.81 -6.24
N VAL A 231 -11.40 -5.73 -5.67
CA VAL A 231 -11.23 -5.59 -4.23
C VAL A 231 -12.58 -5.78 -3.52
N HIS A 232 -12.64 -6.75 -2.59
CA HIS A 232 -13.83 -7.17 -1.82
C HIS A 232 -14.93 -7.94 -2.60
N GLU A 233 -14.64 -8.56 -3.74
CA GLU A 233 -15.65 -9.35 -4.45
C GLU A 233 -15.86 -10.76 -3.83
N ILE A 234 -17.12 -11.19 -3.79
CA ILE A 234 -17.56 -12.50 -3.31
C ILE A 234 -17.68 -13.46 -4.50
N ILE A 235 -17.05 -14.63 -4.38
CA ILE A 235 -17.17 -15.74 -5.31
C ILE A 235 -18.04 -16.83 -4.66
N CYS A 236 -19.04 -17.32 -5.40
CA CYS A 236 -20.00 -18.31 -4.95
C CYS A 236 -19.84 -19.64 -5.73
N PHE A 237 -19.98 -20.77 -5.03
CA PHE A 237 -20.04 -22.10 -5.63
C PHE A 237 -21.27 -22.85 -5.14
N ASP A 238 -22.04 -23.39 -6.08
CA ASP A 238 -23.14 -24.31 -5.85
C ASP A 238 -22.67 -25.73 -6.25
N LEU A 239 -22.69 -26.67 -5.31
CA LEU A 239 -22.22 -28.05 -5.46
C LEU A 239 -23.36 -29.06 -5.37
#